data_AF-A0A971FU68-F1
#
_entry.id   AF-A0A971FU68-F1
#
_cell.length_a   1.000
_cell.length_b   1.000
_cell.length_c   1.000
_cell.angle_alpha   90.00
_cell.angle_beta   90.00
_cell.angle_gamma   90.00
#
_symmetry.space_group_name_H-M   'P 1'
#
loop_
_entity.id
_entity.type
_entity.pdbx_description
1 polymer ?
#
loop_
_entity_poly.entity_id
_entity_poly.type
_entity_poly.pdbx_seq_one_letter_code
_entity_poly.pdbx_strand_id
1 'polypeptide(L)'
;MFLVKIFHLIFKVMKSALLLTIMAAILFIAYRGNQPMSVLQAPEGMTYWQFMADRLDAAKSVQPSRCGWGMMLSLAAIGPIYSVVYTSVGINPEGSLAKVTAPDSDIPKNADDAEWYEIPDIWWQTVERLSWTMLGKPSAYGCKFRPVQFIEYPHSTSINQKTGLTHTFDLKTFEFCGVEFHLLGERKSG
;
A
#
# COMPACT_ATOMS: atom_id res chain seq x y z
N MET A 1 -36.95 29.85 2.03
CA MET A 1 -35.76 30.17 1.21
C MET A 1 -34.43 30.08 1.98
N PHE A 2 -34.35 30.51 3.25
CA PHE A 2 -33.12 30.48 4.05
C PHE A 2 -32.64 29.06 4.40
N LEU A 3 -33.56 28.17 4.82
CA LEU A 3 -33.25 26.76 5.16
C LEU A 3 -32.66 25.95 3.99
N VAL A 4 -33.14 26.19 2.76
CA VAL A 4 -32.63 25.52 1.54
C VAL A 4 -31.18 25.94 1.26
N LYS A 5 -30.84 27.21 1.48
CA LYS A 5 -29.47 27.72 1.32
C LYS A 5 -28.53 27.15 2.38
N ILE A 6 -28.99 27.01 3.62
CA ILE A 6 -28.22 26.36 4.70
C ILE A 6 -27.98 24.89 4.38
N PHE A 7 -29.01 24.14 3.97
CA PHE A 7 -28.86 22.73 3.60
C PHE A 7 -27.89 22.54 2.42
N HIS A 8 -27.99 23.40 1.40
CA HIS A 8 -27.07 23.38 0.27
C HIS A 8 -25.62 23.68 0.70
N LEU A 9 -25.43 24.64 1.61
CA LEU A 9 -24.12 24.97 2.16
C LEU A 9 -23.54 23.79 2.97
N ILE A 10 -24.32 23.18 3.85
CA ILE A 10 -23.89 22.00 4.64
C ILE A 10 -23.48 20.86 3.69
N PHE A 11 -24.31 20.56 2.69
CA PHE A 11 -24.00 19.50 1.73
C PHE A 11 -22.76 19.79 0.90
N LYS A 12 -22.54 21.05 0.50
CA LYS A 12 -21.32 21.48 -0.18
C LYS A 12 -20.09 21.31 0.71
N VAL A 13 -20.18 21.73 1.98
CA VAL A 13 -19.10 21.58 2.96
C VAL A 13 -18.80 20.10 3.22
N MET A 14 -19.81 19.26 3.44
CA MET A 14 -19.63 17.82 3.64
C MET A 14 -18.96 17.15 2.44
N LYS A 15 -19.38 17.47 1.22
CA LYS A 15 -18.74 16.94 -0.01
C LYS A 15 -17.29 17.39 -0.13
N SER A 16 -17.00 18.67 0.12
CA SER A 16 -15.64 19.18 0.07
C SER A 16 -14.76 18.54 1.16
N ALA A 17 -15.27 18.37 2.38
CA ALA A 17 -14.55 17.69 3.45
C ALA A 17 -14.27 16.23 3.09
N LEU A 18 -15.26 15.48 2.59
CA LEU A 18 -15.08 14.10 2.13
C LEU A 18 -14.01 14.00 1.04
N LEU A 19 -14.04 14.90 0.05
CA LEU A 19 -13.04 14.94 -1.03
C LEU A 19 -11.63 15.20 -0.48
N LEU A 20 -11.49 16.17 0.43
CA LEU A 20 -10.20 16.47 1.07
C LEU A 20 -9.67 15.29 1.88
N THR A 21 -10.52 14.58 2.62
CA THR A 21 -10.14 13.38 3.36
C THR A 21 -9.64 12.27 2.44
N ILE A 22 -10.32 12.02 1.32
CA ILE A 22 -9.90 11.03 0.32
C ILE A 22 -8.53 11.41 -0.27
N MET A 23 -8.34 12.68 -0.64
CA MET A 23 -7.06 13.16 -1.18
C MET A 23 -5.94 13.02 -0.16
N ALA A 24 -6.18 13.36 1.11
CA ALA A 24 -5.20 13.19 2.18
C ALA A 24 -4.82 11.71 2.38
N ALA A 25 -5.80 10.80 2.34
CA ALA A 25 -5.55 9.36 2.44
C ALA A 25 -4.71 8.84 1.26
N ILE A 26 -5.01 9.26 0.03
CA ILE A 26 -4.23 8.89 -1.17
C ILE A 26 -2.78 9.40 -1.03
N LEU A 27 -2.58 10.65 -0.62
CA LEU A 27 -1.25 11.22 -0.40
C LEU A 27 -0.49 10.48 0.69
N PHE A 28 -1.16 10.13 1.78
CA PHE A 28 -0.57 9.35 2.86
C PHE A 28 -0.10 7.96 2.38
N ILE A 29 -0.95 7.24 1.65
CA ILE A 29 -0.62 5.93 1.06
C ILE A 29 0.54 6.06 0.07
N ALA A 30 0.52 7.06 -0.80
CA ALA A 30 1.60 7.30 -1.75
C ALA A 30 2.93 7.61 -1.05
N TYR A 31 2.90 8.43 0.01
CA TYR A 31 4.06 8.76 0.82
C TYR A 31 4.62 7.52 1.53
N ARG A 32 3.78 6.81 2.29
CA ARG A 32 4.18 5.62 3.04
C ARG A 32 4.61 4.47 2.14
N GLY A 33 3.98 4.28 0.99
CA GLY A 33 4.34 3.21 0.07
C GLY A 33 5.70 3.37 -0.59
N ASN A 34 6.26 4.58 -0.60
CA ASN A 34 7.62 4.87 -1.06
C ASN A 34 8.67 4.75 0.06
N GLN A 35 8.26 4.50 1.31
CA GLN A 35 9.18 4.23 2.42
C GLN A 35 9.51 2.73 2.47
N PRO A 36 10.64 2.35 3.08
CA PRO A 36 10.95 0.95 3.32
C PRO A 36 9.86 0.30 4.18
N MET A 37 9.45 -0.91 3.82
CA MET A 37 8.43 -1.66 4.54
C MET A 37 8.88 -1.99 5.97
N SER A 38 7.95 -2.03 6.92
CA SER A 38 8.20 -2.40 8.31
C SER A 38 8.26 -3.92 8.54
N VAL A 39 8.14 -4.73 7.49
CA VAL A 39 8.10 -6.19 7.58
C VAL A 39 9.50 -6.76 7.66
N LEU A 40 9.86 -7.34 8.82
CA LEU A 40 11.21 -7.89 9.09
C LEU A 40 11.68 -8.98 8.11
N GLN A 41 10.75 -9.65 7.43
CA GLN A 41 11.04 -10.73 6.48
C GLN A 41 11.19 -10.22 5.04
N ALA A 42 10.82 -8.95 4.79
CA ALA A 42 11.00 -8.32 3.49
C ALA A 42 12.49 -7.96 3.30
N PRO A 43 12.99 -7.96 2.05
CA PRO A 43 14.34 -7.49 1.76
C PRO A 43 14.58 -6.08 2.31
N GLU A 44 15.74 -5.84 2.91
CA GLU A 44 16.09 -4.54 3.47
C GLU A 44 15.99 -3.43 2.42
N GLY A 45 15.34 -2.32 2.78
CA GLY A 45 15.16 -1.18 1.87
C GLY A 45 14.08 -1.36 0.80
N MET A 46 13.41 -2.52 0.72
CA MET A 46 12.29 -2.71 -0.21
C MET A 46 11.09 -1.86 0.22
N THR A 47 10.62 -1.03 -0.71
CA THR A 47 9.39 -0.24 -0.55
C THR A 47 8.14 -1.08 -0.85
N TYR A 48 6.99 -0.67 -0.32
CA TYR A 48 5.72 -1.35 -0.58
C TYR A 48 5.38 -1.40 -2.08
N TRP A 49 5.65 -0.32 -2.82
CA TRP A 49 5.38 -0.30 -4.26
C TRP A 49 6.29 -1.25 -5.05
N GLN A 50 7.56 -1.36 -4.67
CA GLN A 50 8.47 -2.35 -5.27
C GLN A 50 8.02 -3.78 -4.97
N PHE A 51 7.60 -4.04 -3.72
CA PHE A 51 7.02 -5.32 -3.35
C PHE A 51 5.79 -5.65 -4.22
N MET A 52 4.81 -4.74 -4.30
CA MET A 52 3.60 -4.97 -5.09
C MET A 52 3.88 -5.15 -6.58
N ALA A 53 4.83 -4.38 -7.14
CA ALA A 53 5.27 -4.54 -8.53
C ALA A 53 5.89 -5.93 -8.78
N ASP A 54 6.77 -6.38 -7.90
CA ASP A 54 7.38 -7.71 -7.96
C ASP A 54 6.33 -8.83 -7.84
N ARG A 55 5.36 -8.67 -6.93
CA ARG A 55 4.25 -9.63 -6.79
C ARG A 55 3.34 -9.66 -8.02
N LEU A 56 3.09 -8.51 -8.65
CA LEU A 56 2.26 -8.43 -9.85
C LEU A 56 2.94 -9.12 -11.04
N ASP A 57 4.25 -8.96 -11.16
CA ASP A 57 5.05 -9.70 -12.12
C ASP A 57 5.04 -11.22 -11.83
N ALA A 58 5.26 -11.60 -10.57
CA ALA A 58 5.17 -13.00 -10.14
C ALA A 58 3.80 -13.62 -10.48
N ALA A 59 2.70 -12.89 -10.29
CA ALA A 59 1.35 -13.36 -10.60
C ALA A 59 1.14 -13.67 -12.09
N LYS A 60 1.83 -12.97 -13.00
CA LYS A 60 1.79 -13.26 -14.44
C LYS A 60 2.58 -14.52 -14.80
N SER A 61 3.66 -14.78 -14.07
CA SER A 61 4.55 -15.92 -14.33
C SER A 61 4.03 -17.26 -13.79
N VAL A 62 3.08 -17.24 -12.84
CA VAL A 62 2.53 -18.47 -12.24
C VAL A 62 1.54 -19.14 -13.19
N GLN A 63 1.70 -20.45 -13.38
CA GLN A 63 0.73 -21.29 -14.07
C GLN A 63 -0.11 -22.07 -13.04
N PRO A 64 -1.44 -22.05 -13.14
CA PRO A 64 -2.27 -21.25 -14.07
C PRO A 64 -2.34 -19.77 -13.68
N SER A 65 -2.32 -18.86 -14.67
CA SER A 65 -2.32 -17.40 -14.43
C SER A 65 -3.52 -16.90 -13.63
N ARG A 66 -4.68 -17.56 -13.78
CA ARG A 66 -5.90 -17.27 -13.02
C ARG A 66 -5.69 -17.36 -11.51
N CYS A 67 -4.79 -18.24 -11.07
CA CYS A 67 -4.54 -18.45 -9.66
C CYS A 67 -3.67 -17.32 -9.07
N GLY A 68 -2.66 -16.84 -9.82
CA GLY A 68 -1.87 -15.68 -9.41
C GLY A 68 -2.68 -14.38 -9.37
N TRP A 69 -3.45 -14.11 -10.41
CA TRP A 69 -4.38 -12.97 -10.44
C TRP A 69 -5.49 -13.09 -9.39
N GLY A 70 -5.96 -14.31 -9.11
CA GLY A 70 -6.94 -14.57 -8.07
C GLY A 70 -6.46 -14.10 -6.69
N MET A 71 -5.22 -14.43 -6.32
CA MET A 71 -4.63 -13.97 -5.05
C MET A 71 -4.51 -12.44 -4.98
N MET A 72 -4.11 -11.79 -6.08
CA MET A 72 -4.03 -10.33 -6.14
C MET A 72 -5.40 -9.66 -5.98
N LEU A 73 -6.42 -10.19 -6.65
CA LEU A 73 -7.79 -9.69 -6.53
C LEU A 73 -8.36 -9.93 -5.13
N SER A 74 -8.06 -11.07 -4.50
CA SER A 74 -8.43 -11.33 -3.11
C SER A 74 -7.81 -10.30 -2.17
N LEU A 75 -6.53 -9.98 -2.31
CA LEU A 75 -5.91 -8.93 -1.50
C LEU A 75 -6.56 -7.56 -1.76
N ALA A 76 -6.80 -7.20 -3.02
CA ALA A 76 -7.43 -5.93 -3.36
C ALA A 76 -8.86 -5.80 -2.80
N ALA A 77 -9.63 -6.88 -2.79
CA ALA A 77 -11.01 -6.89 -2.30
C ALA A 77 -11.09 -6.93 -0.77
N ILE A 78 -10.23 -7.74 -0.13
CA ILE A 78 -10.36 -8.09 1.28
C ILE A 78 -9.35 -7.33 2.15
N GLY A 79 -8.17 -7.03 1.62
CA GLY A 79 -7.08 -6.33 2.32
C GLY A 79 -7.49 -5.00 2.95
N PRO A 80 -8.23 -4.11 2.25
CA PRO A 80 -8.72 -2.87 2.85
C PRO A 80 -9.62 -3.10 4.06
N ILE A 81 -10.51 -4.09 4.00
CA ILE A 81 -11.44 -4.40 5.10
C ILE A 81 -10.68 -5.02 6.27
N TYR A 82 -9.84 -6.01 6.00
CA TYR A 82 -9.08 -6.72 7.04
C TYR A 82 -8.07 -5.81 7.73
N SER A 83 -7.41 -4.91 7.00
CA SER A 83 -6.48 -3.94 7.60
C SER A 83 -7.18 -3.02 8.61
N VAL A 84 -8.41 -2.59 8.32
CA VAL A 84 -9.20 -1.77 9.26
C VAL A 84 -9.64 -2.60 10.47
N VAL A 85 -10.17 -3.80 10.25
CA VAL A 85 -10.63 -4.68 11.35
C VAL A 85 -9.46 -5.04 12.26
N TYR A 86 -8.32 -5.47 11.70
CA TYR A 86 -7.15 -5.87 12.49
C TYR A 86 -6.55 -4.70 13.25
N THR A 87 -6.48 -3.51 12.63
CA THR A 87 -6.06 -2.30 13.34
C THR A 87 -7.01 -1.97 14.48
N SER A 88 -8.33 -2.01 14.24
CA SER A 88 -9.33 -1.75 15.27
C SER A 88 -9.28 -2.74 16.44
N VAL A 89 -8.98 -4.01 16.17
CA VAL A 89 -8.81 -5.04 17.20
C VAL A 89 -7.52 -4.83 17.98
N GLY A 90 -6.43 -4.49 17.29
CA GLY A 90 -5.14 -4.21 17.93
C GLY A 90 -5.16 -3.02 18.88
N ILE A 91 -5.87 -1.94 18.50
CA ILE A 91 -5.99 -0.73 19.34
C ILE A 91 -7.09 -0.83 20.40
N ASN A 92 -8.03 -1.76 20.26
CA ASN A 92 -9.12 -1.98 21.23
C ASN A 92 -9.28 -3.48 21.52
N PRO A 93 -8.33 -4.11 22.23
CA PRO A 93 -8.31 -5.57 22.42
C PRO A 93 -9.48 -6.11 23.25
N GLU A 94 -10.12 -5.28 24.07
CA GLU A 94 -11.31 -5.64 24.86
C GLU A 94 -12.65 -5.34 24.14
N GLY A 95 -12.57 -4.77 22.94
CA GLY A 95 -13.72 -4.35 22.14
C GLY A 95 -14.59 -5.50 21.61
N SER A 96 -15.78 -5.18 21.11
CA SER A 96 -16.69 -6.17 20.53
C SER A 96 -16.10 -6.89 19.31
N LEU A 97 -15.35 -6.18 18.47
CA LEU A 97 -14.66 -6.76 17.31
C LEU A 97 -13.58 -7.76 17.73
N ALA A 98 -12.84 -7.49 18.81
CA ALA A 98 -11.81 -8.40 19.29
C ALA A 98 -12.40 -9.74 19.75
N LYS A 99 -13.58 -9.72 20.37
CA LYS A 99 -14.29 -10.93 20.83
C LYS A 99 -14.75 -11.85 19.70
N VAL A 100 -14.99 -11.31 18.51
CA VAL A 100 -15.47 -12.07 17.34
C VAL A 100 -14.39 -12.31 16.29
N THR A 101 -13.20 -11.72 16.46
CA THR A 101 -12.07 -11.88 15.55
C THR A 101 -11.18 -13.00 16.05
N ALA A 102 -10.89 -13.98 15.19
CA ALA A 102 -9.95 -15.04 15.53
C ALA A 102 -8.54 -14.45 15.75
N PRO A 103 -7.76 -14.99 16.70
CA PRO A 103 -6.37 -14.58 16.88
C PRO A 103 -5.57 -14.78 15.59
N ASP A 104 -4.88 -13.74 15.13
CA ASP A 104 -4.03 -13.76 13.94
C ASP A 104 -2.70 -13.03 14.24
N SER A 105 -1.60 -13.49 13.61
CA SER A 105 -0.28 -12.89 13.78
C SER A 105 -0.14 -11.48 13.18
N ASP A 106 -0.99 -11.14 12.22
CA ASP A 106 -0.96 -9.86 11.50
C ASP A 106 -1.71 -8.75 12.26
N ILE A 107 -2.48 -9.09 13.31
CA ILE A 107 -3.09 -8.11 14.22
C ILE A 107 -1.97 -7.36 14.97
N PRO A 108 -1.98 -6.01 15.03
CA PRO A 108 -1.05 -5.24 15.84
C PRO A 108 -1.05 -5.67 17.30
N LYS A 109 0.15 -5.78 17.88
CA LYS A 109 0.34 -6.07 19.31
C LYS A 109 0.87 -4.80 19.98
N ASN A 110 0.50 -4.59 21.25
CA ASN A 110 0.91 -3.44 22.05
C ASN A 110 0.53 -2.10 21.37
N ALA A 111 -0.73 -2.02 20.93
CA ALA A 111 -1.29 -0.84 20.27
C ALA A 111 -2.53 -0.31 21.01
N ASP A 112 -2.83 -0.87 22.17
CA ASP A 112 -4.02 -0.65 23.00
C ASP A 112 -4.07 0.73 23.67
N ASP A 113 -2.95 1.44 23.67
CA ASP A 113 -2.78 2.82 24.14
C ASP A 113 -2.43 3.80 23.00
N ALA A 114 -2.59 3.39 21.74
CA ALA A 114 -2.22 4.22 20.59
C ALA A 114 -3.00 5.53 20.55
N GLU A 115 -2.26 6.62 20.39
CA GLU A 115 -2.83 7.95 20.19
C GLU A 115 -3.46 8.06 18.79
N TRP A 116 -4.45 8.95 18.63
CA TRP A 116 -5.21 9.07 17.38
C TRP A 116 -4.35 9.31 16.13
N TYR A 117 -3.20 9.99 16.29
CA TYR A 117 -2.28 10.31 15.20
C TYR A 117 -1.33 9.14 14.85
N GLU A 118 -1.25 8.12 15.69
CA GLU A 118 -0.45 6.90 15.47
C GLU A 118 -1.24 5.84 14.69
N ILE A 119 -2.58 5.89 14.78
CA ILE A 119 -3.49 4.95 14.12
C ILE A 119 -3.23 4.83 12.61
N PRO A 120 -3.02 5.92 11.82
CA PRO A 120 -2.72 5.80 10.39
C PRO A 120 -1.46 4.98 10.11
N ASP A 121 -0.42 5.14 10.94
CA ASP A 121 0.84 4.43 10.81
C ASP A 121 0.69 2.96 11.20
N ILE A 122 -0.03 2.65 12.29
CA ILE A 122 -0.35 1.28 12.71
C ILE A 122 -1.18 0.58 11.62
N TRP A 123 -2.16 1.29 11.04
CA TRP A 123 -2.94 0.79 9.92
C TRP A 123 -2.06 0.47 8.72
N TRP A 124 -1.15 1.37 8.34
CA TRP A 124 -0.23 1.14 7.23
C TRP A 124 0.66 -0.10 7.46
N GLN A 125 1.24 -0.25 8.64
CA GLN A 125 2.04 -1.44 8.99
C GLN A 125 1.20 -2.73 8.95
N THR A 126 -0.10 -2.65 9.23
CA THR A 126 -1.04 -3.77 9.11
C THR A 126 -1.29 -4.12 7.64
N VAL A 127 -1.45 -3.12 6.76
CA VAL A 127 -1.55 -3.32 5.30
C VAL A 127 -0.31 -4.04 4.77
N GLU A 128 0.88 -3.60 5.16
CA GLU A 128 2.15 -4.21 4.75
C GLU A 128 2.25 -5.68 5.21
N ARG A 129 1.94 -5.95 6.48
CA ARG A 129 1.96 -7.31 7.05
C ARG A 129 0.98 -8.24 6.36
N LEU A 130 -0.27 -7.81 6.18
CA LEU A 130 -1.29 -8.59 5.47
C LEU A 130 -0.87 -8.88 4.01
N SER A 131 -0.38 -7.87 3.30
CA SER A 131 0.08 -8.01 1.92
C SER A 131 1.26 -8.99 1.84
N TRP A 132 2.19 -8.93 2.82
CA TRP A 132 3.30 -9.86 2.93
C TRP A 132 2.85 -11.28 3.24
N THR A 133 1.93 -11.47 4.18
CA THR A 133 1.40 -12.79 4.54
C THR A 133 0.71 -13.44 3.34
N MET A 134 -0.04 -12.66 2.55
CA MET A 134 -0.76 -13.20 1.38
C MET A 134 0.14 -13.44 0.16
N LEU A 135 1.09 -12.56 -0.12
CA LEU A 135 1.83 -12.58 -1.40
C LEU A 135 3.35 -12.80 -1.25
N GLY A 136 3.92 -12.46 -0.10
CA GLY A 136 5.35 -12.53 0.18
C GLY A 136 5.79 -13.85 0.79
N LYS A 137 5.02 -14.39 1.74
CA LYS A 137 5.33 -15.67 2.40
C LYS A 137 5.22 -16.84 1.40
N PRO A 138 6.20 -17.76 1.37
CA PRO A 138 6.07 -18.99 0.59
C PRO A 138 4.87 -19.81 1.08
N SER A 139 3.88 -20.00 0.23
CA SER A 139 2.74 -20.84 0.59
C SER A 139 3.06 -22.33 0.40
N ALA A 140 2.77 -23.13 1.43
CA ALA A 140 2.86 -24.58 1.35
C ALA A 140 1.79 -25.18 0.40
N TYR A 141 0.64 -24.52 0.30
CA TYR A 141 -0.55 -24.98 -0.44
C TYR A 141 -1.10 -23.88 -1.35
N GLY A 142 -1.66 -24.24 -2.51
CA GLY A 142 -2.21 -23.27 -3.47
C GLY A 142 -1.15 -22.68 -4.42
N CYS A 143 -1.37 -21.44 -4.86
CA CYS A 143 -0.50 -20.76 -5.83
C CYS A 143 0.87 -20.44 -5.25
N LYS A 144 1.93 -20.93 -5.90
CA LYS A 144 3.30 -20.67 -5.50
C LYS A 144 3.89 -19.54 -6.33
N PHE A 145 3.92 -18.33 -5.77
CA PHE A 145 4.73 -17.28 -6.35
C PHE A 145 6.21 -17.61 -6.26
N ARG A 146 6.98 -17.10 -7.21
CA ARG A 146 8.44 -17.07 -7.09
C ARG A 146 8.84 -16.29 -5.83
N PRO A 147 10.01 -16.59 -5.24
CA PRO A 147 10.56 -15.79 -4.14
C PRO A 147 10.57 -14.30 -4.48
N VAL A 148 10.41 -13.47 -3.45
CA VAL A 148 10.51 -12.01 -3.59
C VAL A 148 11.89 -11.66 -4.10
N GLN A 149 11.94 -10.94 -5.22
CA GLN A 149 13.20 -10.48 -5.81
C GLN A 149 13.32 -8.98 -5.53
N PHE A 150 14.33 -8.62 -4.75
CA PHE A 150 14.74 -7.23 -4.64
C PHE A 150 15.81 -6.99 -5.69
N ILE A 151 15.44 -6.35 -6.79
CA ILE A 151 16.44 -5.69 -7.64
C ILE A 151 16.73 -4.38 -6.92
N GLU A 152 17.73 -4.39 -6.05
CA GLU A 152 18.41 -3.16 -5.68
C GLU A 152 18.89 -2.58 -7.01
N TYR A 153 18.25 -1.49 -7.48
CA TYR A 153 18.75 -0.84 -8.68
C TYR A 153 20.18 -0.42 -8.36
N PRO A 154 21.22 -1.01 -9.00
CA PRO A 154 22.55 -0.47 -8.83
C PRO A 154 22.45 0.97 -9.31
N HIS A 155 22.96 1.89 -8.49
CA HIS A 155 23.23 3.25 -8.92
C HIS A 155 23.94 3.15 -10.28
N SER A 156 23.23 3.45 -11.38
CA SER A 156 23.74 3.14 -12.71
C SER A 156 24.84 4.15 -13.02
N THR A 157 26.08 3.80 -12.71
CA THR A 157 27.24 4.49 -13.26
C THR A 157 27.36 4.06 -14.72
N SER A 158 26.50 4.61 -15.59
CA SER A 158 26.74 4.55 -17.03
C SER A 158 27.71 5.69 -17.37
N ILE A 159 28.98 5.35 -17.53
CA ILE A 159 29.93 6.22 -18.22
C ILE A 159 29.46 6.28 -19.67
N ASN A 160 28.72 7.33 -20.04
CA ASN A 160 28.36 7.59 -21.43
C ASN A 160 29.26 8.67 -22.00
N GLN A 161 30.44 8.22 -22.43
CA GLN A 161 31.39 8.99 -23.21
C GLN A 161 30.86 9.12 -24.64
N LYS A 162 29.91 10.05 -24.92
CA LYS A 162 29.84 10.69 -26.25
C LYS A 162 28.84 11.83 -26.50
N THR A 163 27.89 12.17 -25.64
CA THR A 163 27.00 13.31 -25.94
C THR A 163 26.59 14.02 -24.66
N GLY A 164 27.25 15.15 -24.40
CA GLY A 164 27.14 15.95 -23.18
C GLY A 164 25.88 16.79 -23.03
N LEU A 165 24.70 16.23 -23.28
CA LEU A 165 23.44 16.77 -22.77
C LEU A 165 22.31 15.73 -22.97
N THR A 166 21.76 15.20 -21.88
CA THR A 166 20.53 14.40 -21.92
C THR A 166 19.75 14.62 -20.62
N HIS A 167 18.65 15.38 -20.73
CA HIS A 167 17.58 15.33 -19.74
C HIS A 167 16.79 14.04 -19.99
N THR A 168 17.06 13.00 -19.21
CA THR A 168 16.24 11.78 -19.18
C THR A 168 15.18 11.92 -18.11
N PHE A 169 13.92 12.15 -18.52
CA PHE A 169 12.75 11.96 -17.68
C PHE A 169 12.29 10.50 -17.87
N ASP A 170 12.36 9.69 -16.82
CA ASP A 170 11.88 8.31 -16.83
C ASP A 170 10.45 8.27 -16.27
N LEU A 171 9.46 8.25 -17.17
CA LEU A 171 8.05 8.08 -16.84
C LEU A 171 7.79 6.59 -16.60
N LYS A 172 7.84 6.15 -15.34
CA LYS A 172 7.31 4.83 -14.97
C LYS A 172 5.81 4.94 -14.75
N THR A 173 5.04 4.42 -15.70
CA THR A 173 3.59 4.27 -15.58
C THR A 173 3.28 3.07 -14.68
N PHE A 174 2.65 3.32 -13.53
CA PHE A 174 2.14 2.28 -12.64
C PHE A 174 0.62 2.24 -12.78
N GLU A 175 0.09 1.16 -13.34
CA GLU A 175 -1.34 0.97 -13.53
C GLU A 175 -1.88 0.10 -12.38
N PHE A 176 -2.63 0.72 -11.47
CA PHE A 176 -3.29 0.02 -10.38
C PHE A 176 -4.80 0.23 -10.52
N CYS A 177 -5.54 -0.85 -10.79
CA CYS A 177 -6.99 -0.83 -10.90
C CYS A 177 -7.55 0.23 -11.89
N GLY A 178 -6.92 0.39 -13.07
CA GLY A 178 -7.36 1.32 -14.10
C GLY A 178 -7.17 2.81 -13.77
N VAL A 179 -6.42 3.14 -12.72
CA VAL A 179 -5.99 4.50 -12.41
C VAL A 179 -4.50 4.61 -12.72
N GLU A 180 -4.18 5.53 -13.63
CA GLU A 180 -2.81 5.84 -14.05
C GLU A 180 -2.16 6.77 -13.03
N PHE A 181 -1.17 6.27 -12.28
CA PHE A 181 -0.39 7.09 -11.36
C PHE A 181 0.94 7.48 -12.02
N HIS A 182 1.12 8.78 -12.28
CA HIS A 182 2.39 9.34 -12.72
C HIS A 182 3.18 9.82 -11.49
N LEU A 183 4.28 9.13 -11.16
CA LEU A 183 5.21 9.60 -10.15
C LEU A 183 6.14 10.67 -10.77
N LEU A 184 5.90 11.94 -10.45
CA LEU A 184 6.80 13.03 -10.81
C LEU A 184 7.91 13.16 -9.75
N GLY A 185 9.12 12.75 -10.11
CA GLY A 185 10.33 13.09 -9.35
C GLY A 185 11.00 14.33 -9.96
N GLU A 186 10.87 15.48 -9.32
CA GLU A 186 11.67 16.66 -9.69
C GLU A 186 13.08 16.55 -9.10
N ARG A 187 14.11 16.71 -9.95
CA ARG A 187 15.50 16.88 -9.51
C ARG A 187 15.83 18.37 -9.56
N LYS A 188 15.92 19.04 -8.40
CA LYS A 188 16.50 20.38 -8.32
C LYS A 188 17.98 20.30 -8.70
N SER A 189 18.35 21.06 -9.73
CA SER A 189 19.72 21.22 -10.20
C SER A 189 20.40 22.30 -9.36
N GLY A 190 21.50 21.94 -8.70
CA GLY A 190 22.39 22.82 -7.95
C GLY A 190 23.75 22.14 -7.84
#